data_AF-X1GLH8-F1
#
_entry.id   AF-X1GLH8-F1
#
_cell.length_a   1.000
_cell.length_b   1.000
_cell.length_c   1.000
_cell.angle_alpha   90.00
_cell.angle_beta   90.00
_cell.angle_gamma   90.00
#
_symmetry.space_group_name_H-M   'P 1'
#
loop_
_entity.id
_entity.type
_entity.pdbx_description
1 polymer ?
#
loop_
_entity_poly.entity_id
_entity_poly.type
_entity_poly.pdbx_seq_one_letter_code
_entity_poly.pdbx_strand_id
1 'polypeptide(L)'
;MKKQLIIRIDEELKSKFSKIARIEGKTTSEKIRELVSNYTAENDFATIVDSLWDRISEKIESSGFKLKDIDRKIKETRSGKK
;
A
#
# COMPACT_ATOMS: atom_id res chain seq x y z
N MET A 1 17.35 6.57 -13.21
CA MET A 1 17.98 7.67 -12.45
C MET A 1 17.99 7.32 -10.97
N LYS A 2 19.11 7.47 -10.27
CA LYS A 2 19.15 7.33 -8.79
C LYS A 2 18.84 8.69 -8.17
N LYS A 3 17.88 8.74 -7.23
CA LYS A 3 17.57 9.95 -6.43
C LYS A 3 18.22 9.80 -5.05
N GLN A 4 18.64 10.92 -4.45
CA GLN A 4 19.28 10.93 -3.13
C GLN A 4 18.28 11.36 -2.06
N LEU A 5 18.29 10.67 -0.92
CA LEU A 5 17.54 11.02 0.29
C LEU A 5 18.55 11.49 1.35
N ILE A 6 18.37 12.70 1.88
CA ILE A 6 19.18 13.24 2.99
C ILE A 6 18.31 13.24 4.24
N ILE A 7 18.75 12.55 5.28
CA ILE A 7 18.04 12.44 6.55
C ILE A 7 18.95 13.02 7.64
N ARG A 8 18.43 13.96 8.43
CA ARG A 8 19.10 14.48 9.62
C ARG A 8 18.60 13.72 10.83
N ILE A 9 19.53 13.11 11.56
CA ILE A 9 19.29 12.38 12.80
C ILE A 9 20.37 12.81 13.81
N ASP A 10 20.09 12.63 15.09
CA ASP A 10 21.10 12.85 16.13
C ASP A 10 22.23 11.81 16.07
N GLU A 11 23.36 12.16 16.66
CA GLU A 11 24.58 11.34 16.59
C GLU A 11 24.43 10.01 17.36
N GLU A 12 23.64 9.99 18.44
CA GLU A 12 23.41 8.78 19.22
C GLU A 12 22.64 7.73 18.40
N LEU A 13 21.55 8.16 17.75
CA LEU A 13 20.76 7.32 16.86
C LEU A 13 21.60 6.80 15.68
N LYS A 14 22.38 7.68 15.05
CA LYS A 14 23.28 7.31 13.94
C LYS A 14 24.29 6.24 14.36
N SER A 15 24.90 6.41 15.53
CA SER A 15 25.87 5.47 16.08
C SER A 15 25.25 4.10 16.37
N LYS A 16 24.09 4.07 17.04
CA LYS A 16 23.35 2.83 17.31
C LYS A 16 22.94 2.13 16.01
N PHE A 17 22.36 2.87 15.07
CA PHE A 17 21.92 2.31 13.80
C PHE A 17 23.08 1.72 12.98
N SER A 18 24.22 2.42 12.92
CA SER A 18 25.40 1.91 12.22
C SER A 18 25.96 0.64 12.85
N LYS A 19 25.91 0.49 14.18
CA LYS A 19 26.37 -0.73 14.86
C LYS A 19 25.48 -1.92 14.53
N ILE A 20 24.16 -1.74 14.60
CA ILE A 20 23.19 -2.79 14.29
C ILE A 20 23.30 -3.23 12.83
N ALA A 21 23.34 -2.28 11.89
CA ALA A 21 23.48 -2.60 10.47
C ALA A 21 24.77 -3.42 10.19
N ARG A 22 25.88 -3.08 10.85
CA ARG A 22 27.14 -3.82 10.72
C ARG A 22 27.06 -5.25 11.28
N ILE A 23 26.34 -5.47 12.38
CA ILE A 23 26.11 -6.81 12.93
C ILE A 23 25.35 -7.67 11.91
N GLU A 24 24.44 -7.07 11.14
CA GLU A 24 23.74 -7.74 10.03
C GLU A 24 24.59 -7.88 8.75
N GLY A 25 25.88 -7.48 8.76
CA GLY A 25 26.74 -7.50 7.58
C GLY A 25 26.37 -6.46 6.53
N LYS A 26 25.58 -5.44 6.88
CA LYS A 26 25.05 -4.42 5.96
C LYS A 26 25.65 -3.06 6.23
N THR A 27 25.73 -2.25 5.19
CA THR A 27 25.95 -0.80 5.33
C THR A 27 24.68 -0.11 5.82
N THR A 28 24.85 1.04 6.47
CA THR A 28 23.75 1.95 6.86
C THR A 28 22.82 2.22 5.67
N SER A 29 23.37 2.47 4.48
CA SER A 29 22.61 2.76 3.28
C SER A 29 21.79 1.58 2.76
N GLU A 30 22.31 0.35 2.89
CA GLU A 30 21.55 -0.86 2.54
C GLU A 30 20.40 -1.07 3.51
N LYS A 31 20.64 -0.92 4.81
CA LYS A 31 19.57 -1.07 5.80
C LYS A 31 18.49 0.00 5.65
N ILE A 32 18.85 1.26 5.37
CA ILE A 32 17.87 2.32 5.07
C ILE A 32 17.04 1.96 3.82
N ARG A 33 17.68 1.47 2.75
CA ARG A 33 16.94 1.05 1.53
C ARG A 33 15.98 -0.08 1.81
N GLU A 34 16.39 -1.07 2.60
CA GLU A 34 15.54 -2.18 3.02
C GLU A 34 14.35 -1.69 3.84
N LEU A 35 14.58 -0.84 4.85
CA LEU A 35 13.50 -0.29 5.68
C LEU A 35 12.50 0.53 4.86
N VAL A 36 12.98 1.38 3.95
CA VAL A 36 12.10 2.15 3.05
C VAL A 36 11.33 1.21 2.12
N SER A 37 11.99 0.20 1.55
CA SER A 37 11.34 -0.78 0.66
C SER A 37 10.24 -1.56 1.37
N ASN A 38 10.52 -2.05 2.58
CA ASN A 38 9.55 -2.81 3.37
C ASN A 38 8.38 -1.92 3.78
N TYR A 39 8.65 -0.70 4.25
CA TYR A 39 7.60 0.27 4.57
C TYR A 39 6.70 0.54 3.36
N THR A 40 7.27 0.75 2.17
CA THR A 40 6.47 0.96 0.96
C THR A 40 5.70 -0.27 0.52
N ALA A 41 6.24 -1.48 0.69
CA ALA A 41 5.57 -2.71 0.32
C ALA A 41 4.39 -3.01 1.26
N GLU A 42 4.57 -2.83 2.56
CA GLU A 42 3.51 -3.01 3.57
C GLU A 42 2.41 -1.96 3.46
N ASN A 43 2.77 -0.75 3.05
CA ASN A 43 1.85 0.38 2.94
C ASN A 43 1.51 0.73 1.49
N ASP A 44 1.67 -0.21 0.55
CA ASP A 44 1.20 -0.01 -0.82
C ASP A 44 -0.32 -0.08 -0.85
N PHE A 45 -0.92 1.03 -0.40
CA PHE A 45 -2.36 1.26 -0.37
C PHE A 45 -2.98 1.12 -1.76
N ALA A 46 -2.23 1.36 -2.84
CA ALA A 46 -2.73 1.15 -4.19
C ALA A 46 -3.02 -0.34 -4.42
N THR A 47 -2.05 -1.21 -4.11
CA THR A 47 -2.25 -2.66 -4.18
C THR A 47 -3.38 -3.13 -3.25
N ILE A 48 -3.49 -2.59 -2.03
CA ILE A 48 -4.60 -2.93 -1.12
C ILE A 48 -5.94 -2.50 -1.70
N VAL A 49 -6.05 -1.26 -2.21
CA VAL A 49 -7.27 -0.72 -2.81
C VAL A 49 -7.66 -1.50 -4.06
N ASP A 50 -6.70 -1.82 -4.92
CA ASP A 50 -6.92 -2.63 -6.12
C ASP A 50 -7.46 -4.02 -5.75
N SER A 51 -6.85 -4.70 -4.76
CA SER A 51 -7.34 -6.00 -4.28
C SER A 51 -8.75 -5.95 -3.68
N LEU A 52 -9.13 -4.82 -3.07
CA LEU A 52 -10.48 -4.62 -2.57
C LEU A 52 -11.46 -4.41 -3.73
N TRP A 53 -11.08 -3.65 -4.76
CA TRP A 53 -11.88 -3.47 -5.97
C TRP A 53 -12.09 -4.78 -6.73
N ASP A 54 -11.05 -5.61 -6.86
CA ASP A 54 -11.13 -6.92 -7.52
C ASP A 54 -12.15 -7.82 -6.81
N ARG A 55 -12.07 -7.93 -5.47
CA ARG A 55 -13.02 -8.72 -4.68
C ARG A 55 -14.46 -8.22 -4.78
N ILE A 56 -14.64 -6.89 -4.87
CA ILE A 56 -15.97 -6.30 -5.10
C ILE A 56 -16.47 -6.69 -6.49
N SER A 57 -15.61 -6.61 -7.52
CA SER A 57 -15.95 -6.98 -8.89
C SER A 57 -16.35 -8.45 -9.00
N GLU A 58 -15.55 -9.37 -8.46
CA GLU A 58 -15.85 -10.81 -8.44
C GLU A 58 -17.20 -11.12 -7.76
N LYS A 59 -17.51 -10.43 -6.66
CA LYS A 59 -18.78 -10.60 -5.96
C LYS A 59 -19.97 -10.09 -6.79
N ILE A 60 -19.79 -9.00 -7.53
CA ILE A 60 -20.82 -8.46 -8.44
C ILE A 60 -21.05 -9.44 -9.59
N GLU A 61 -19.98 -9.92 -10.23
CA GLU A 61 -20.05 -10.89 -11.33
C GLU A 61 -20.71 -12.21 -10.91
N SER A 62 -20.30 -12.79 -9.78
CA SER A 62 -20.89 -14.02 -9.24
C SER A 62 -22.35 -13.88 -8.85
N SER A 63 -22.81 -12.68 -8.50
CA SER A 63 -24.23 -12.39 -8.25
C SER A 63 -25.09 -12.30 -9.52
N GLY A 64 -24.48 -12.48 -10.71
CA GLY A 64 -25.16 -12.42 -12.00
C GLY A 64 -25.51 -11.01 -12.46
N PHE A 65 -24.95 -9.99 -11.78
CA PHE A 65 -25.18 -8.59 -12.08
C PHE A 65 -24.45 -8.21 -13.37
N LYS A 66 -25.15 -7.57 -14.31
CA LYS A 66 -24.56 -7.14 -15.58
C LYS A 66 -24.60 -5.63 -15.72
N LEU A 67 -23.83 -5.09 -16.66
CA LEU A 67 -23.81 -3.65 -16.95
C LEU A 67 -25.21 -3.06 -17.17
N LYS A 68 -26.09 -3.81 -17.85
CA LYS A 68 -27.49 -3.44 -18.10
C LYS A 68 -28.36 -3.32 -16.84
N ASP A 69 -27.92 -3.90 -15.72
CA ASP A 69 -28.63 -3.85 -14.44
C ASP A 69 -28.30 -2.60 -13.62
N ILE A 70 -27.24 -1.86 -13.97
CA ILE A 70 -26.75 -0.68 -13.23
C ILE A 70 -27.86 0.37 -13.09
N ASP A 71 -28.44 0.82 -14.19
CA ASP A 71 -29.45 1.89 -14.18
C ASP A 71 -30.71 1.48 -13.41
N ARG A 72 -31.14 0.22 -13.58
CA ARG A 72 -32.29 -0.32 -12.85
C ARG A 72 -32.01 -0.31 -11.35
N LYS A 73 -30.83 -0.75 -10.92
CA LYS A 73 -30.45 -0.84 -9.51
C LYS A 73 -30.22 0.52 -8.87
N ILE A 74 -29.66 1.48 -9.60
CA ILE A 74 -29.58 2.88 -9.15
C ILE A 74 -30.99 3.44 -8.90
N LYS A 75 -31.94 3.20 -9.81
CA LYS A 75 -33.34 3.64 -9.65
C LYS A 75 -34.00 2.95 -8.45
N GLU A 76 -33.89 1.63 -8.34
CA GLU A 76 -34.42 0.85 -7.21
C GLU A 76 -33.91 1.38 -5.86
N THR A 77 -32.58 1.53 -5.70
CA THR A 77 -31.98 2.04 -4.45
C THR A 77 -32.39 3.47 -4.13
N ARG A 78 -32.49 4.35 -5.14
CA ARG A 78 -32.95 5.74 -4.92
C ARG A 78 -34.44 5.79 -4.57
N SER A 79 -35.26 4.91 -5.14
CA SER A 79 -36.70 4.82 -4.85
C SER A 79 -37.01 4.18 -3.50
N GLY A 80 -36.10 3.33 -2.98
CA GLY A 80 -36.20 2.72 -1.65
C GLY A 80 -35.77 3.62 -0.49
N LYS A 81 -35.28 4.84 -0.77
CA LYS A 81 -35.15 5.90 0.23
C LYS A 81 -36.50 6.60 0.39
N LYS A 82 -37.38 6.03 1.20
CA LYS A 82 -38.51 6.71 1.84
C LYS A 82 -38.44 6.47 3.34
#